data_AF-A0A958WK27-F1
#
_entry.id   AF-A0A958WK27-F1
#
_cell.length_a   1.000
_cell.length_b   1.000
_cell.length_c   1.000
_cell.angle_alpha   90.00
_cell.angle_beta   90.00
_cell.angle_gamma   90.00
#
_symmetry.space_group_name_H-M   'P 1'
#
loop_
_entity.id
_entity.type
_entity.pdbx_description
1 polymer ?
#
loop_
_entity_poly.entity_id
_entity_poly.type
_entity_poly.pdbx_seq_one_letter_code
_entity_poly.pdbx_strand_id
1 'polypeptide(L)' 'MKFIPSPIPIQFKLLFTATANKSGRMQYHKIQPGRSKTRISRNEFIEAYNTQHIIAMKPLQDRETPGMFQFEFYT' A
#
# COMPACT_ATOMS: atom_id res chain seq x y z
N MET A 1 7.00 4.55 -20.81
CA MET A 1 7.96 3.59 -20.24
C MET A 1 7.29 2.22 -20.16
N LYS A 2 7.90 1.17 -20.72
CA LYS A 2 7.44 -0.20 -20.48
C LYS A 2 8.01 -0.61 -19.11
N PHE A 3 7.17 -0.59 -18.08
CA PHE A 3 7.59 -0.98 -16.74
C PHE A 3 7.79 -2.49 -16.71
N ILE A 4 8.98 -2.96 -16.38
CA ILE A 4 9.22 -4.39 -16.15
C ILE A 4 8.80 -4.65 -14.70
N PRO A 5 7.72 -5.43 -14.46
CA PRO A 5 7.32 -5.74 -13.09
C PRO A 5 8.45 -6.47 -12.37
N SER A 6 8.55 -6.30 -11.05
CA SER A 6 9.46 -7.10 -10.23
C SER A 6 9.25 -8.58 -10.56
N PRO A 7 10.32 -9.34 -10.89
CA PRO A 7 10.19 -10.77 -11.18
C PRO A 7 9.76 -11.57 -9.94
N ILE A 8 9.92 -10.99 -8.75
CA ILE A 8 9.53 -11.57 -7.47
C ILE A 8 8.33 -10.79 -6.93
N PRO A 9 7.13 -11.40 -6.86
CA PRO A 9 5.98 -10.77 -6.23
C PRO A 9 6.19 -10.68 -4.71
N ILE A 10 5.86 -9.53 -4.13
CA ILE A 10 5.85 -9.36 -2.68
C ILE A 10 4.78 -10.28 -2.09
N GLN A 11 5.18 -11.19 -1.20
CA GLN A 11 4.26 -12.07 -0.49
C GLN A 11 3.73 -11.35 0.76
N PHE A 12 2.42 -11.27 0.88
CA PHE A 12 1.75 -10.68 2.05
C PHE A 12 0.49 -11.47 2.38
N LYS A 13 0.12 -11.55 3.66
CA LYS A 13 -1.16 -12.17 4.08
C LYS A 13 -2.32 -11.19 3.96
N LEU A 14 -2.05 -9.92 4.28
CA LEU A 14 -3.03 -8.85 4.30
C LEU A 14 -2.32 -7.53 4.01
N LEU A 15 -2.94 -6.68 3.19
CA LEU A 15 -2.46 -5.35 2.88
C LEU A 15 -3.59 -4.34 3.07
N PHE A 16 -3.32 -3.30 3.86
CA PHE A 16 -4.17 -2.14 3.98
C PHE A 16 -3.58 -0.98 3.16
N THR A 17 -4.40 -0.28 2.39
CA THR A 17 -3.93 0.87 1.60
C THR A 17 -4.79 2.10 1.86
N ALA A 18 -4.14 3.26 1.92
CA ALA A 18 -4.78 4.56 1.99
C ALA A 18 -4.31 5.40 0.79
N THR A 19 -5.21 5.65 -0.17
CA THR A 19 -4.89 6.35 -1.42
C THR A 19 -5.82 7.50 -1.65
N ALA A 20 -5.30 8.69 -1.96
CA ALA A 20 -6.13 9.81 -2.38
C ALA A 20 -6.73 9.54 -3.78
N ASN A 21 -8.02 9.81 -3.94
CA ASN A 21 -8.66 9.80 -5.26
C ASN A 21 -8.35 11.11 -6.02
N LYS A 22 -8.90 11.25 -7.25
CA LYS A 22 -8.73 12.46 -8.07
C LYS A 22 -9.20 13.75 -7.39
N SER A 23 -10.13 13.68 -6.43
CA SER A 23 -10.61 14.84 -5.69
C SER A 23 -9.87 15.08 -4.37
N GLY A 24 -8.77 14.36 -4.12
CA GLY A 24 -7.98 14.46 -2.89
C GLY A 24 -8.59 13.74 -1.67
N ARG A 25 -9.76 13.12 -1.80
CA ARG A 25 -10.38 12.35 -0.72
C ARG A 25 -9.67 11.01 -0.55
N MET A 26 -9.25 10.73 0.67
CA MET A 26 -8.64 9.44 1.02
C MET A 26 -9.63 8.28 0.87
N GLN A 27 -9.18 7.22 0.22
CA GLN A 27 -9.89 5.95 0.09
C GLN A 27 -9.07 4.85 0.74
N TYR A 28 -9.73 4.04 1.55
CA TYR A 28 -9.12 2.97 2.31
C TYR A 28 -9.53 1.62 1.73
N HIS A 29 -8.57 0.70 1.59
CA HIS A 29 -8.83 -0.62 1.07
C HIS A 29 -8.12 -1.70 1.88
N LYS A 30 -8.69 -2.90 1.83
CA LYS A 30 -8.13 -4.14 2.35
C LYS A 30 -7.95 -5.11 1.19
N ILE A 31 -6.77 -5.70 1.09
CA ILE A 31 -6.38 -6.63 0.04
C ILE A 31 -5.86 -7.90 0.71
N GLN A 32 -6.44 -9.03 0.34
CA GLN A 32 -5.99 -10.36 0.75
C GLN A 32 -5.76 -11.18 -0.53
N PRO A 33 -4.63 -11.88 -0.68
CA PRO A 33 -4.39 -12.72 -1.85
C PRO A 33 -5.53 -13.72 -2.04
N GLY A 34 -5.94 -13.91 -3.30
CA GLY A 34 -7.07 -14.79 -3.65
C GLY A 34 -8.46 -14.17 -3.38
N ARG A 35 -8.55 -12.93 -2.89
CA ARG A 35 -9.82 -12.21 -2.71
C ARG A 35 -9.83 -10.87 -3.45
N SER A 36 -11.02 -10.44 -3.83
CA SER A 36 -11.23 -9.12 -4.43
C SER A 36 -10.86 -8.01 -3.44
N LYS A 37 -10.24 -6.96 -3.98
CA LYS A 37 -9.94 -5.72 -3.24
C LYS A 37 -11.24 -5.15 -2.66
N THR A 38 -11.27 -4.98 -1.34
CA THR A 38 -12.46 -4.51 -0.61
C THR A 38 -12.24 -3.09 -0.12
N ARG A 39 -13.23 -2.22 -0.30
CA ARG A 39 -13.21 -0.86 0.27
C ARG A 39 -13.62 -0.93 1.74
N ILE A 40 -12.87 -0.26 2.60
CA ILE A 40 -13.09 -0.25 4.05
C ILE A 40 -13.30 1.17 4.56
N SER A 41 -13.76 1.29 5.80
CA SER A 41 -13.91 2.59 6.46
C SER A 41 -12.56 3.17 6.91
N ARG A 42 -12.52 4.48 7.18
CA ARG A 42 -11.37 5.12 7.82
C ARG A 42 -11.09 4.52 9.20
N ASN A 43 -12.15 4.24 9.97
CA ASN A 43 -12.02 3.74 11.33
C ASN A 43 -11.40 2.34 11.34
N GLU A 44 -11.85 1.45 10.45
CA GLU A 44 -11.26 0.11 10.30
C GLU A 44 -9.78 0.19 9.91
N PHE A 45 -9.41 1.13 9.03
CA PHE A 45 -8.00 1.33 8.68
C PHE A 45 -7.17 1.81 9.88
N ILE A 46 -7.66 2.79 10.63
CA ILE A 46 -6.97 3.33 11.82
C ILE A 46 -6.83 2.25 12.89
N GLU A 47 -7.88 1.48 13.13
CA GLU A 47 -7.84 0.35 14.07
C GLU A 47 -6.80 -0.67 13.64
N ALA A 48 -6.79 -1.09 12.37
CA ALA A 48 -5.78 -2.00 11.86
C ALA A 48 -4.36 -1.44 12.00
N TYR A 49 -4.16 -0.16 11.69
CA TYR A 49 -2.86 0.51 11.80
C TYR A 49 -2.33 0.56 13.24
N ASN A 50 -3.20 0.83 14.21
CA ASN A 50 -2.80 1.02 15.60
C ASN A 50 -2.71 -0.29 16.41
N THR A 51 -3.42 -1.34 16.00
CA THR A 51 -3.63 -2.54 16.85
C THR A 51 -3.05 -3.82 16.27
N GLN A 52 -2.88 -3.91 14.94
CA GLN A 52 -2.34 -5.11 14.33
C GLN A 52 -0.82 -5.07 14.27
N HIS A 53 -0.20 -6.25 14.32
CA HIS A 53 1.24 -6.39 14.11
C HIS A 53 1.56 -6.30 12.61
N ILE A 54 1.50 -5.08 12.07
CA ILE A 54 1.75 -4.78 10.66
C ILE A 54 3.05 -4.00 10.52
N ILE A 55 3.63 -4.05 9.32
CA ILE A 55 4.73 -3.19 8.93
C ILE A 55 4.13 -2.09 8.04
N ALA A 56 4.27 -0.85 8.46
CA ALA A 56 3.89 0.27 7.62
C ALA A 56 4.99 0.53 6.59
N MET A 57 4.58 0.72 5.33
CA MET A 57 5.49 0.92 4.20
C MET A 57 5.13 2.18 3.44
N LYS A 58 6.14 3.01 3.15
CA LYS A 58 5.99 4.18 2.29
C LYS A 58 6.91 4.05 1.07
N PRO A 59 6.34 3.87 -0.14
CA PRO A 59 7.12 3.94 -1.36
C PRO A 59 7.47 5.39 -1.66
N LEU A 60 8.75 5.67 -1.82
CA LEU A 60 9.29 6.94 -2.31
C LEU A 60 9.85 6.71 -3.71
N GLN A 61 9.29 7.39 -4.70
CA GLN A 61 9.87 7.38 -6.04
C GLN A 61 11.06 8.33 -6.06
N ASP A 62 12.20 7.85 -6.55
CA ASP A 62 13.37 8.70 -6.73
C ASP A 62 13.07 9.77 -7.80
N ARG A 63 13.44 11.02 -7.50
CA ARG A 63 13.13 12.16 -8.37
C ARG A 63 14.06 12.22 -9.58
N GLU A 64 15.29 11.76 -9.43
CA GLU A 64 16.35 11.86 -10.44
C GLU A 64 16.38 10.62 -11.35
N THR A 65 15.95 9.48 -10.82
CA THR A 65 16.00 8.16 -11.47
C THR A 65 14.59 7.58 -11.62
N PRO A 66 13.92 7.86 -12.76
CA PRO A 66 12.60 7.30 -13.03
C PRO A 66 12.62 5.77 -12.98
N GLY A 67 11.77 5.21 -12.12
CA GLY A 67 11.64 3.75 -11.95
C GLY A 67 12.42 3.18 -10.76
N MET A 68 13.26 3.97 -10.09
CA MET A 68 13.79 3.61 -8.78
C MET A 68 12.79 3.97 -7.68
N PHE A 69 12.47 2.99 -6.84
CA PHE A 69 11.62 3.17 -5.66
C PHE A 69 12.39 2.78 -4.42
N GLN A 70 12.47 3.70 -3.47
CA GLN A 70 12.90 3.42 -2.12
C GLN A 70 11.69 3.05 -1.27
N PHE A 71 11.84 2.06 -0.40
CA PHE A 71 10.81 1.69 0.56
C PHE A 71 11.29 2.05 1.96
N GLU A 72 10.53 2.90 2.63
CA GLU A 72 10.71 3.15 4.06
C GLU A 72 9.77 2.24 4.84
N PHE A 73 10.32 1.56 5.85
CA PHE A 73 9.59 0.68 6.75
C PHE A 73 9.51 1.30 8.13
N TYR A 74 8.32 1.24 8.73
CA TYR A 74 8.05 1.75 10.07
C TYR A 74 7.42 0.62 10.90
N THR A 75 7.90 0.48 12.13
CA THR A 75 7.38 -0.45 13.15
C THR A 75 6.51 0.28 14.15
#